data_AF-A0AAN6VT31-F1
#
_entry.id   AF-A0AAN6VT31-F1
#
_cell.length_a   1.000
_cell.length_b   1.000
_cell.length_c   1.000
_cell.angle_alpha   90.00
_cell.angle_beta   90.00
_cell.angle_gamma   90.00
#
_symmetry.space_group_name_H-M   'P 1'
#
loop_
_entity.id
_entity.type
_entity.pdbx_description
1 polymer ?
#
loop_
_entity_poly.entity_id
_entity_poly.type
_entity_poly.pdbx_seq_one_letter_code
_entity_poly.pdbx_strand_id
1 'polypeptide(L)' 'MQPKARPIQRFAQSVSKCTADAAVYGKCIVADYNSVHKDKCAKEFMKLKNCYLAAAKGGR' A
#
# COMPACT_ATOMS: atom_id res chain seq x y z
N MET A 1 10.68 -20.02 20.02
CA MET A 1 10.61 -20.17 18.55
C MET A 1 10.19 -18.83 17.96
N GLN A 2 11.12 -17.99 17.51
CA GLN A 2 10.74 -16.73 16.87
C GLN A 2 10.10 -17.08 15.52
N PRO A 3 8.81 -16.80 15.28
CA PRO A 3 8.27 -16.92 13.95
C PRO A 3 9.05 -15.92 13.10
N LYS A 4 9.96 -16.43 12.25
CA LYS A 4 10.65 -15.62 11.23
C LYS A 4 9.54 -14.97 10.43
N ALA A 5 9.22 -13.71 10.75
CA ALA A 5 8.10 -12.99 10.17
C ALA A 5 8.28 -13.12 8.65
N ARG A 6 7.40 -13.91 8.03
CA ARG A 6 7.49 -14.22 6.62
C ARG A 6 7.54 -12.89 5.86
N PRO A 7 8.24 -12.78 4.73
CA PRO A 7 8.30 -11.53 3.96
C PRO A 7 6.92 -10.88 3.74
N ILE A 8 5.88 -11.70 3.60
CA ILE A 8 4.47 -11.30 3.56
C ILE A 8 4.00 -10.56 4.81
N GLN A 9 4.42 -10.96 6.01
CA GLN A 9 4.05 -10.30 7.26
C GLN A 9 4.79 -8.96 7.44
N ARG A 10 6.05 -8.87 7.00
CA ARG A 10 6.80 -7.60 6.95
C ARG A 10 6.16 -6.63 5.95
N PHE A 11 5.73 -7.14 4.81
CA PHE A 11 4.93 -6.40 3.84
C PHE A 11 3.61 -5.94 4.45
N ALA A 12 2.82 -6.84 5.05
CA ALA A 12 1.57 -6.54 5.75
C ALA A 12 1.74 -5.41 6.77
N GLN A 13 2.76 -5.47 7.63
CA GLN A 13 3.07 -4.41 8.60
C GLN A 13 3.43 -3.07 7.95
N SER A 14 4.09 -3.11 6.79
CA SER A 14 4.41 -1.91 5.99
C SER A 14 3.14 -1.32 5.38
N VAL A 15 2.22 -2.17 4.88
CA VAL A 15 0.89 -1.75 4.40
C VAL A 15 0.07 -1.16 5.52
N SER A 16 0.12 -1.77 6.71
CA SER A 16 -0.58 -1.30 7.90
C SER A 16 -0.16 0.12 8.28
N LYS A 17 1.13 0.45 8.15
CA LYS A 17 1.61 1.84 8.35
C LYS A 17 1.10 2.83 7.30
N CYS A 18 0.80 2.34 6.10
CA CYS A 18 0.32 3.13 4.96
C CYS A 18 -1.18 2.93 4.69
N THR A 19 -1.95 2.44 5.66
CA THR A 19 -3.36 2.05 5.46
C THR A 19 -4.24 3.24 5.11
N ALA A 20 -3.89 4.45 5.56
CA ALA A 20 -4.60 5.66 5.16
C ALA A 20 -4.52 5.88 3.63
N ASP A 21 -3.32 5.87 3.05
CA ASP A 21 -3.13 6.00 1.60
C ASP A 21 -3.74 4.81 0.84
N ALA A 22 -3.68 3.60 1.43
CA ALA A 22 -4.28 2.41 0.83
C ALA A 22 -5.81 2.47 0.79
N ALA A 23 -6.43 3.00 1.84
CA ALA A 23 -7.86 3.21 1.89
C ALA A 23 -8.31 4.26 0.88
N VAL A 24 -7.55 5.34 0.68
CA VAL A 24 -7.90 6.39 -0.30
C VAL A 24 -7.71 5.88 -1.73
N TYR A 25 -6.61 5.17 -2.01
CA TYR A 25 -6.41 4.48 -3.30
C TYR A 25 -7.55 3.48 -3.58
N GLY A 26 -7.90 2.65 -2.58
CA GLY A 26 -9.01 1.70 -2.67
C GLY A 26 -10.36 2.38 -2.91
N LYS A 27 -10.64 3.50 -2.22
CA LYS A 27 -11.86 4.29 -2.45
C LYS A 27 -11.96 4.81 -3.88
N CYS A 28 -10.85 5.31 -4.42
CA CYS A 28 -10.79 5.80 -5.80
C CYS A 28 -11.02 4.67 -6.83
N ILE A 29 -10.43 3.50 -6.58
CA ILE A 29 -10.65 2.29 -7.40
C ILE A 29 -12.11 1.81 -7.31
N VAL A 30 -12.69 1.77 -6.12
CA VAL A 30 -14.07 1.28 -5.91
C VAL A 30 -15.11 2.26 -6.45
N ALA A 31 -14.85 3.56 -6.37
CA ALA A 31 -15.74 4.59 -6.91
C ALA A 31 -15.95 4.44 -8.42
N ASP A 32 -14.94 3.96 -9.14
CA ASP A 32 -15.00 3.75 -10.58
C ASP A 32 -14.34 2.41 -10.95
N TYR A 33 -14.85 1.34 -10.33
CA TYR A 33 -14.33 -0.02 -10.50
C TYR A 33 -14.46 -0.50 -11.96
N ASN A 34 -15.48 0.00 -12.66
CA ASN A 34 -15.83 -0.42 -14.02
C ASN A 34 -14.88 0.15 -15.08
N SER A 35 -14.33 1.34 -14.84
CA SER A 35 -13.35 1.93 -15.74
C SER A 35 -12.01 2.11 -15.03
N VAL A 36 -11.58 1.16 -14.18
CA VAL A 36 -10.20 1.15 -13.66
C VAL A 36 -9.23 1.02 -14.83
N HIS A 37 -8.53 2.11 -15.12
CA HIS A 37 -7.45 2.15 -16.09
C HIS A 37 -6.18 2.69 -15.44
N LYS A 38 -5.05 2.38 -16.09
CA LYS A 38 -3.74 2.94 -15.73
C LYS A 38 -3.88 4.47 -15.63
N ASP A 39 -3.31 5.03 -14.57
CA ASP A 39 -3.37 6.45 -14.17
C ASP A 39 -4.63 6.98 -13.46
N LYS A 40 -5.74 6.22 -13.38
CA LYS A 40 -6.98 6.76 -12.82
C LYS A 40 -6.88 7.20 -11.35
N CYS A 41 -6.12 6.45 -10.56
CA CYS A 41 -5.79 6.79 -9.18
C CYS A 41 -4.28 7.02 -9.01
N ALA A 42 -3.60 7.57 -10.04
CA ALA A 42 -2.14 7.78 -10.03
C ALA A 42 -1.65 8.55 -8.81
N LYS A 43 -2.35 9.62 -8.40
CA LYS A 43 -1.99 10.44 -7.23
C LYS A 43 -1.95 9.61 -5.94
N GLU A 44 -2.98 8.80 -5.72
CA GLU A 44 -3.09 7.96 -4.53
C GLU A 44 -2.15 6.77 -4.59
N PHE A 45 -1.96 6.20 -5.78
CA PHE A 45 -0.96 5.17 -6.01
C PHE A 45 0.47 5.68 -5.74
N MET A 46 0.81 6.91 -6.13
CA MET A 46 2.12 7.51 -5.85
C MET A 46 2.34 7.71 -4.35
N LYS A 47 1.33 8.21 -3.61
CA LYS A 47 1.41 8.32 -2.14
C LYS A 47 1.62 6.98 -1.47
N LEU A 48 0.78 6.00 -1.82
CA LEU A 48 0.87 4.64 -1.31
C LEU A 48 2.25 4.04 -1.61
N LYS A 49 2.73 4.14 -2.85
CA LYS A 49 4.05 3.67 -3.26
C LYS A 49 5.16 4.33 -2.45
N ASN A 50 5.10 5.65 -2.25
CA ASN A 50 6.12 6.38 -1.50
C ASN A 50 6.15 5.92 -0.03
N CYS A 51 4.98 5.74 0.59
CA CYS A 51 4.87 5.22 1.94
C CYS A 51 5.39 3.78 2.04
N TYR A 52 5.07 2.91 1.08
CA TYR A 52 5.62 1.56 0.99
C TYR A 52 7.14 1.53 0.85
N LEU A 53 7.71 2.36 -0.01
CA LEU A 53 9.16 2.43 -0.21
C LEU A 53 9.87 2.93 1.05
N ALA A 54 9.28 3.89 1.76
CA ALA A 54 9.77 4.36 3.05
C ALA A 54 9.69 3.27 4.13
N ALA A 55 8.57 2.56 4.20
CA ALA A 55 8.35 1.48 5.15
C ALA A 55 9.24 0.26 4.87
N ALA A 56 9.46 -0.09 3.61
CA ALA A 56 10.34 -1.17 3.18
C ALA A 56 11.83 -0.88 3.47
N LYS A 57 12.26 0.39 3.37
CA LYS A 57 13.62 0.81 3.78
C LYS A 57 13.81 0.92 5.29
N GLY A 58 12.73 0.89 6.09
CA GLY A 58 12.73 1.13 7.54
C GLY A 58 12.79 -0.11 8.43
N GLY A 59 13.04 -1.31 7.88
CA GLY A 59 13.16 -2.54 8.66
C GLY A 59 14.54 -2.71 9.30
N ARG A 60 14.94 -1.79 10.19
CA ARG A 60 15.99 -2.03 11.18
C ARG A 60 15.36 -2.53 12.47
#